data_AF-A0A1M7FMN0-F1
#
_entry.id   AF-A0A1M7FMN0-F1
#
_cell.length_a   1.000
_cell.length_b   1.000
_cell.length_c   1.000
_cell.angle_alpha   90.00
_cell.angle_beta   90.00
_cell.angle_gamma   90.00
#
_symmetry.space_group_name_H-M   'P 1'
#
loop_
_entity.id
_entity.type
_entity.pdbx_description
1 polymer ?
#
loop_
_entity_poly.entity_id
_entity_poly.type
_entity_poly.pdbx_seq_one_letter_code
_entity_poly.pdbx_strand_id
1 'polypeptide(L)'
;MARTASQQSETVTATKSDPQIEESALEDRVFEARDILNVAIKQMDFIQYFTLVPERGGGVELQPRQVTGLSFCMGDVINRLEKVESLLNGKEDLGHE
;
A
#
# COMPACT_ATOMS: atom_id res chain seq x y z
N MET A 1 -56.90 23.93 -14.63
CA MET A 1 -55.86 22.96 -15.03
C MET A 1 -54.66 23.78 -15.50
N ALA A 2 -53.72 24.14 -14.61
CA ALA A 2 -52.47 23.43 -14.31
C ALA A 2 -51.56 23.33 -15.57
N ARG A 3 -50.29 23.75 -15.62
CA ARG A 3 -49.22 23.70 -14.61
C ARG A 3 -48.16 24.79 -14.83
N THR A 4 -47.78 25.43 -13.73
CA THR A 4 -46.52 26.15 -13.53
C THR A 4 -45.37 25.13 -13.49
N ALA A 5 -44.29 25.35 -14.24
CA ALA A 5 -43.06 24.58 -14.10
C ALA A 5 -41.97 25.51 -13.54
N SER A 6 -41.72 25.33 -12.25
CA SER A 6 -40.68 26.01 -11.48
C SER A 6 -39.30 25.57 -11.98
N GLN A 7 -38.47 26.51 -12.40
CA GLN A 7 -37.03 26.28 -12.55
C GLN A 7 -36.45 26.10 -11.15
N GLN A 8 -35.96 24.89 -10.84
CA GLN A 8 -35.11 24.64 -9.68
C GLN A 8 -33.66 24.93 -10.11
N SER A 9 -33.10 26.04 -9.63
CA SER A 9 -31.65 26.22 -9.58
C SER A 9 -31.11 25.24 -8.55
N GLU A 10 -30.39 24.22 -9.01
CA GLU A 10 -29.54 23.42 -8.15
C GLU A 10 -28.34 24.27 -7.72
N THR A 11 -28.37 24.70 -6.46
CA THR A 11 -27.24 25.31 -5.78
C THR A 11 -26.14 24.25 -5.69
N VAL A 12 -25.10 24.38 -6.50
CA VAL A 12 -23.86 23.61 -6.37
C VAL A 12 -23.21 24.03 -5.06
N THR A 13 -23.47 23.30 -3.97
CA THR A 13 -22.70 23.40 -2.75
C THR A 13 -21.30 22.86 -3.05
N ALA A 14 -20.38 23.76 -3.33
CA ALA A 14 -18.96 23.47 -3.27
C ALA A 14 -18.64 23.05 -1.83
N THR A 15 -18.50 21.75 -1.59
CA THR A 15 -18.04 21.20 -0.33
C THR A 15 -16.60 21.64 -0.16
N LYS A 16 -16.41 22.74 0.57
CA LYS A 16 -15.11 23.19 1.02
C LYS A 16 -14.65 22.14 2.03
N SER A 17 -13.72 21.27 1.64
CA SER A 17 -13.16 20.25 2.52
C SER A 17 -12.66 20.91 3.81
N ASP A 18 -13.07 20.37 4.95
CA ASP A 18 -12.71 20.88 6.27
C ASP A 18 -11.26 20.44 6.58
N PRO A 19 -10.32 21.37 6.83
CA PRO A 19 -8.90 21.03 6.98
C PRO A 19 -8.61 20.07 8.15
N GLN A 20 -9.44 20.04 9.19
CA GLN A 20 -9.30 19.08 10.29
C GLN A 20 -9.60 17.63 9.88
N ILE A 21 -10.45 17.41 8.88
CA ILE A 21 -10.79 16.07 8.39
C ILE A 21 -9.64 15.52 7.54
N GLU A 22 -8.98 16.37 6.76
CA GLU A 22 -7.83 15.98 5.93
C GLU A 22 -6.58 15.64 6.76
N GLU A 23 -6.36 16.34 7.87
CA GLU A 23 -5.23 16.08 8.78
C GLU A 23 -5.37 14.72 9.49
N SER A 24 -6.56 14.39 9.99
CA SER A 24 -6.85 13.08 10.60
C SER A 24 -6.69 11.93 9.59
N ALA A 25 -7.18 12.10 8.36
CA ALA A 25 -7.05 11.08 7.32
C ALA A 25 -5.60 10.86 6.87
N LEU A 26 -4.77 11.92 6.90
CA LEU A 26 -3.34 11.81 6.62
C LEU A 26 -2.61 11.06 7.73
N GLU A 27 -2.92 11.36 9.00
CA GLU A 27 -2.34 10.64 10.15
C GLU A 27 -2.63 9.14 10.09
N ASP A 28 -3.87 8.76 9.80
CA ASP A 28 -4.28 7.36 9.66
C ASP A 28 -3.50 6.65 8.53
N ARG A 29 -3.35 7.29 7.37
CA ARG A 29 -2.58 6.76 6.24
C ARG A 29 -1.11 6.57 6.57
N VAL A 30 -0.50 7.52 7.28
CA VAL A 30 0.90 7.44 7.70
C VAL A 30 1.08 6.31 8.71
N PHE A 31 0.14 6.15 9.64
CA PHE A 31 0.16 5.06 10.61
C PHE A 31 0.06 3.70 9.92
N GLU A 32 -0.89 3.53 9.01
CA GLU A 32 -1.04 2.29 8.23
C GLU A 32 0.21 1.99 7.38
N ALA A 33 0.75 3.00 6.68
CA ALA A 33 1.96 2.86 5.89
C ALA A 33 3.15 2.40 6.75
N ARG A 34 3.28 2.96 7.96
CA ARG A 34 4.33 2.55 8.90
C ARG A 34 4.16 1.10 9.34
N ASP A 35 2.95 0.66 9.63
CA ASP A 35 2.68 -0.72 10.05
C ASP A 35 2.98 -1.73 8.94
N ILE A 36 2.56 -1.43 7.71
CA ILE A 36 2.87 -2.25 6.53
C ILE A 36 4.38 -2.32 6.30
N LEU A 37 5.08 -1.17 6.39
CA LEU A 37 6.54 -1.11 6.24
C LEU A 37 7.25 -1.94 7.31
N ASN A 38 6.80 -1.88 8.56
CA ASN A 38 7.37 -2.68 9.65
C ASN A 38 7.22 -4.19 9.39
N VAL A 39 6.11 -4.63 8.81
CA VAL A 39 5.92 -6.04 8.42
C VAL A 39 6.87 -6.43 7.29
N ALA A 40 6.98 -5.58 6.26
CA ALA A 40 7.89 -5.82 5.13
C ALA A 40 9.36 -5.94 5.58
N ILE A 41 9.80 -5.08 6.49
CA ILE A 41 11.16 -5.12 7.07
C ILE A 41 11.39 -6.45 7.80
N LYS A 42 10.48 -6.86 8.69
CA LYS A 42 10.61 -8.13 9.42
C LYS A 42 10.67 -9.34 8.50
N GLN A 43 9.91 -9.31 7.40
CA GLN A 43 9.93 -10.36 6.39
C GLN A 43 11.25 -10.39 5.61
N MET A 44 11.80 -9.22 5.27
CA MET A 44 13.13 -9.13 4.68
C MET A 44 14.22 -9.66 5.61
N ASP A 45 14.19 -9.31 6.90
CA ASP A 45 15.14 -9.81 7.90
C ASP A 45 15.07 -11.34 8.00
N PHE A 46 13.86 -11.90 8.00
CA PHE A 46 13.66 -13.35 7.98
C PHE A 46 14.24 -13.97 6.70
N ILE A 47 13.94 -13.42 5.52
CA ILE A 47 14.48 -13.91 4.25
C ILE A 47 16.01 -13.88 4.27
N GLN A 48 16.63 -12.77 4.69
CA GLN A 48 18.09 -12.64 4.77
C GLN A 48 18.71 -13.69 5.69
N TYR A 49 18.11 -13.92 6.87
CA TYR A 49 18.58 -14.92 7.82
C TYR A 49 18.63 -16.34 7.21
N PHE A 50 17.62 -16.72 6.43
CA PHE A 50 17.54 -18.06 5.85
C PHE A 50 18.30 -18.23 4.52
N THR A 51 18.49 -17.15 3.76
CA THR A 51 19.00 -17.24 2.39
C THR A 51 20.42 -16.72 2.20
N LEU A 52 20.95 -15.88 3.09
CA LEU A 52 22.16 -15.10 2.81
C LEU A 52 23.31 -15.27 3.81
N VAL A 53 23.36 -16.37 4.56
CA VAL A 53 24.59 -16.76 5.26
C VAL A 53 25.24 -17.94 4.53
N PRO A 54 25.84 -17.74 3.35
CA PRO A 54 26.70 -18.77 2.79
C PRO A 54 27.89 -18.98 3.73
N GLU A 55 28.26 -20.24 3.96
CA GLU A 55 29.54 -20.56 4.59
C GLU A 55 30.68 -19.94 3.77
N ARG A 56 31.73 -19.43 4.43
CA ARG A 56 32.84 -18.74 3.75
C ARG A 56 33.40 -19.60 2.61
N GLY A 57 33.18 -19.15 1.38
CA GLY A 57 33.68 -19.79 0.16
C GLY A 57 32.67 -20.65 -0.61
N GLY A 58 31.44 -20.79 -0.12
CA GLY A 58 30.34 -21.45 -0.81
C GLY A 58 29.35 -20.45 -1.42
N GLY A 59 28.71 -20.81 -2.53
CA GLY A 59 27.52 -20.11 -3.01
C GLY A 59 26.30 -20.46 -2.15
N VAL A 60 25.18 -19.79 -2.41
CA VAL A 60 23.89 -20.17 -1.83
C VAL A 60 23.24 -21.20 -2.76
N GLU A 61 23.11 -22.45 -2.30
CA GLU A 61 22.37 -23.48 -3.02
C GLU A 61 20.94 -23.58 -2.46
N LEU A 62 19.96 -23.24 -3.30
CA LEU A 62 18.54 -23.38 -2.97
C LEU A 62 17.94 -24.55 -3.76
N GLN A 63 17.15 -25.38 -3.09
CA GLN A 63 16.30 -26.36 -3.76
C GLN A 63 15.20 -25.64 -4.57
N PRO A 64 14.67 -26.22 -5.66
CA PRO A 64 13.64 -25.57 -6.47
C PRO A 64 12.44 -25.03 -5.67
N ARG A 65 11.97 -25.79 -4.67
CA ARG A 65 10.88 -25.35 -3.77
C ARG A 65 11.23 -24.12 -2.93
N GLN A 66 12.50 -23.96 -2.56
CA GLN A 66 12.98 -22.81 -1.80
C GLN A 66 13.09 -21.57 -2.70
N VAL A 67 13.47 -21.75 -3.98
CA VAL A 67 13.47 -20.66 -4.97
C VAL A 67 12.05 -20.15 -5.21
N THR A 68 11.08 -21.06 -5.43
CA THR A 68 9.67 -20.68 -5.59
C THR A 68 9.14 -19.97 -4.34
N GLY A 69 9.37 -20.52 -3.14
CA GLY A 69 8.94 -19.89 -1.89
C GLY A 69 9.57 -18.51 -1.69
N LEU A 70 10.86 -18.37 -1.96
CA LEU A 70 11.57 -17.09 -1.90
C LEU A 70 10.97 -16.08 -2.87
N SER A 71 10.66 -16.48 -4.11
CA SER A 71 10.02 -15.60 -5.10
C SER A 71 8.68 -15.06 -4.60
N PHE A 72 7.84 -15.90 -3.97
CA PHE A 72 6.57 -15.44 -3.40
C PHE A 72 6.78 -14.48 -2.22
N CYS A 73 7.70 -14.81 -1.32
CA CYS A 73 8.02 -13.96 -0.17
C CYS A 73 8.57 -12.59 -0.61
N MET A 74 9.42 -12.56 -1.65
CA MET A 74 9.95 -11.31 -2.22
C MET A 74 8.86 -10.51 -2.93
N GLY A 75 7.96 -11.17 -3.67
CA GLY A 75 6.80 -10.53 -4.28
C GLY A 75 5.88 -9.87 -3.25
N ASP A 76 5.59 -10.54 -2.14
CA ASP A 76 4.79 -9.96 -1.06
C ASP A 76 5.46 -8.73 -0.41
N VAL A 77 6.79 -8.75 -0.23
CA VAL A 77 7.54 -7.57 0.24
C VAL A 77 7.39 -6.41 -0.74
N ILE A 78 7.54 -6.66 -2.05
CA ILE A 78 7.39 -5.62 -3.08
C ILE A 78 5.99 -5.03 -3.04
N ASN A 79 4.95 -5.87 -3.04
CA ASN A 79 3.55 -5.41 -2.98
C ASN A 79 3.28 -4.54 -1.74
N ARG A 80 3.87 -4.89 -0.59
CA ARG A 80 3.78 -4.08 0.64
C ARG A 80 4.45 -2.72 0.48
N LEU A 81 5.64 -2.66 -0.14
CA LEU A 81 6.34 -1.40 -0.39
C LEU A 81 5.59 -0.52 -1.38
N GLU A 82 5.02 -1.09 -2.44
CA GLU A 82 4.14 -0.38 -3.38
C GLU A 82 2.90 0.17 -2.67
N LYS A 83 2.31 -0.61 -1.75
CA LYS A 83 1.18 -0.15 -0.95
C LYS A 83 1.56 1.02 -0.04
N VAL A 84 2.73 0.97 0.59
CA VAL A 84 3.26 2.07 1.40
C VAL A 84 3.45 3.32 0.54
N GLU A 85 4.01 3.18 -0.65
CA GLU A 85 4.18 4.29 -1.60
C GLU A 85 2.83 4.89 -2.00
N SER A 86 1.84 4.05 -2.32
CA SER A 86 0.45 4.43 -2.64
C SER A 86 -0.19 5.22 -1.48
N LEU A 87 -0.07 4.71 -0.26
CA LEU A 87 -0.57 5.35 0.96
C LEU A 87 0.10 6.70 1.25
N LEU A 88 1.38 6.87 0.96
CA LEU A 88 2.10 8.13 1.23
C LEU A 88 1.94 9.16 0.10
N ASN A 89 1.80 8.72 -1.15
CA ASN A 89 1.77 9.62 -2.31
C ASN A 89 0.36 10.09 -2.70
N GLY A 90 -0.69 9.76 -1.95
CA GLY A 90 -2.04 10.18 -2.34
C GLY A 90 -2.63 9.38 -3.50
N LYS A 91 -1.92 8.40 -4.07
CA LYS A 91 -2.37 7.63 -5.22
C LYS A 91 -3.23 6.49 -4.71
N GLU A 92 -4.55 6.65 -4.73
CA GLU A 92 -5.44 5.49 -4.64
C GLU A 92 -5.04 4.48 -5.72
N ASP A 93 -4.90 3.22 -5.32
CA ASP A 93 -4.68 2.11 -6.26
C ASP A 93 -5.74 2.19 -7.37
N LEU A 94 -5.34 2.65 -8.55
CA LEU A 94 -6.05 2.32 -9.78
C LEU A 94 -5.81 0.84 -9.96
N GLY A 95 -6.69 0.03 -9.37
CA GLY A 95 -6.66 -1.41 -9.44
C GLY A 95 -6.38 -1.85 -10.87
N HIS A 96 -5.30 -2.61 -11.06
CA HIS A 96 -5.08 -3.33 -12.29
C HIS A 96 -6.09 -4.48 -12.32
N GLU A 97 -7.13 -4.28 -13.15
CA GLU A 97 -8.05 -5.33 -13.64
C GLU A 97 -7.30 -6.50 -14.29
#